data_AF-A0A3N5UCR8-F1
#
_entry.id   AF-A0A3N5UCR8-F1
#
_cell.length_a   1.000
_cell.length_b   1.000
_cell.length_c   1.000
_cell.angle_alpha   90.00
_cell.angle_beta   90.00
_cell.angle_gamma   90.00
#
_symmetry.space_group_name_H-M   'P 1'
#
loop_
_entity.id
_entity.type
_entity.pdbx_description
1 polymer ?
#
loop_
_entity_poly.entity_id
_entity_poly.type
_entity_poly.pdbx_seq_one_letter_code
_entity_poly.pdbx_strand_id
1 'polypeptide(L)'
;MNIVDSNEQQIQDALTQGCAALAAAIGLLALLGWLFRLPLLTSLGTNLIPMAPSTALLFILLGAAVFARSRLGESLTVRRIAFFVGVLGVLVALVLLSTSAQGIYLEAERLGFPVIATLAQVPVGHMSPLTSLSFLLVSLSFLALRPAPKSKPWRQVAALGAAFLVTAANFVLVLAYFFGLPL
;
A
#
# COMPACT_ATOMS: atom_id res chain seq x y z
N MET A 1 28.26 -0.49 -22.80
CA MET A 1 27.24 -0.02 -21.84
C MET A 1 26.76 1.31 -22.40
N ASN A 2 25.59 1.33 -23.03
CA ASN A 2 25.16 2.46 -23.86
C ASN A 2 24.67 3.62 -22.98
N ILE A 3 24.97 4.86 -23.39
CA ILE A 3 24.52 6.10 -22.72
C ILE A 3 22.97 6.16 -22.65
N VAL A 4 22.29 5.47 -23.57
CA VAL A 4 20.83 5.31 -23.60
C VAL A 4 20.33 4.49 -22.40
N ASP A 5 20.98 3.37 -22.07
CA ASP A 5 20.56 2.48 -20.96
C ASP A 5 20.68 3.20 -19.60
N SER A 6 21.68 4.07 -19.44
CA SER A 6 21.85 4.85 -18.19
C SER A 6 20.78 5.93 -18.01
N ASN A 7 20.32 6.57 -19.09
CA ASN A 7 19.28 7.59 -19.00
C ASN A 7 17.90 6.97 -18.69
N GLU A 8 17.58 5.82 -19.28
CA GLU A 8 16.33 5.11 -18.99
C GLU A 8 16.25 4.65 -17.53
N GLN A 9 17.34 4.11 -16.99
CA GLN A 9 17.42 3.72 -15.57
C GLN A 9 17.22 4.92 -14.63
N GLN A 10 17.86 6.06 -14.91
CA GLN A 10 17.70 7.27 -14.11
C GLN A 10 16.27 7.80 -14.10
N ILE A 11 15.57 7.77 -15.24
CA ILE A 11 14.17 8.20 -15.34
C ILE A 11 13.26 7.27 -14.54
N GLN A 12 13.46 5.95 -14.65
CA GLN A 12 12.68 4.97 -13.89
C GLN A 12 12.88 5.11 -12.38
N ASP A 13 14.11 5.35 -11.94
CA ASP A 13 14.41 5.59 -10.52
C ASP A 13 13.76 6.88 -10.02
N ALA A 14 13.84 7.97 -10.79
CA ALA A 14 13.22 9.24 -10.42
C ALA A 14 11.69 9.12 -10.29
N LEU A 15 11.05 8.43 -11.24
CA LEU A 15 9.60 8.15 -11.19
C LEU A 15 9.23 7.29 -9.99
N THR A 16 9.99 6.22 -9.74
CA THR A 16 9.77 5.32 -8.60
C THR A 16 9.89 6.08 -7.29
N GLN A 17 10.90 6.94 -7.16
CA GLN A 17 11.11 7.80 -5.98
C GLN A 17 9.96 8.78 -5.78
N GLY A 18 9.52 9.44 -6.86
CA GLY A 18 8.39 10.38 -6.81
C GLY A 18 7.11 9.70 -6.33
N CYS A 19 6.75 8.56 -6.95
CA CYS A 19 5.58 7.77 -6.56
C CYS A 19 5.67 7.28 -5.10
N ALA A 20 6.83 6.77 -4.69
CA ALA A 20 7.04 6.26 -3.35
C ALA A 20 6.97 7.37 -2.28
N ALA A 21 7.55 8.54 -2.57
CA ALA A 21 7.50 9.69 -1.69
C ALA A 21 6.07 10.23 -1.56
N LEU A 22 5.33 10.33 -2.67
CA LEU A 22 3.92 10.74 -2.65
C LEU A 22 3.06 9.76 -1.85
N ALA A 23 3.24 8.46 -2.04
CA ALA A 23 2.51 7.43 -1.32
C ALA A 23 2.75 7.55 0.20
N ALA A 24 4.01 7.74 0.62
CA ALA A 24 4.35 7.96 2.03
C ALA A 24 3.79 9.28 2.57
N ALA A 25 3.83 10.36 1.78
CA ALA A 25 3.29 11.66 2.17
C ALA A 25 1.77 11.62 2.38
N ILE A 26 1.04 10.93 1.50
CA ILE A 26 -0.41 10.74 1.64
C ILE A 26 -0.73 9.98 2.93
N GLY A 27 -0.02 8.88 3.22
CA GLY A 27 -0.19 8.15 4.47
C GLY A 27 0.13 9.01 5.70
N LEU A 28 1.17 9.84 5.63
CA LEU A 28 1.53 10.75 6.72
C LEU A 28 0.45 11.81 6.95
N LEU A 29 -0.06 12.45 5.89
CA LEU A 29 -1.15 13.43 5.98
C LEU A 29 -2.41 12.81 6.59
N ALA A 30 -2.75 11.58 6.20
CA ALA A 30 -3.89 10.88 6.77
C ALA A 30 -3.70 10.60 8.28
N LEU A 31 -2.52 10.13 8.69
CA LEU A 31 -2.22 9.92 10.12
C LEU A 31 -2.22 11.22 10.92
N LEU A 32 -1.68 12.31 10.36
CA LEU A 32 -1.78 13.63 10.98
C LEU A 32 -3.23 14.12 11.05
N GLY A 33 -4.06 13.81 10.05
CA GLY A 33 -5.50 14.07 10.09
C GLY A 33 -6.18 13.36 11.26
N TRP A 34 -5.81 12.11 11.55
CA TRP A 34 -6.29 11.38 12.72
C TRP A 34 -5.78 11.97 14.03
N LEU A 35 -4.51 12.36 14.08
CA LEU A 35 -3.89 12.96 15.27
C LEU A 35 -4.49 14.32 15.63
N PHE A 36 -4.66 15.20 14.63
CA PHE A 36 -5.21 16.54 14.79
C PHE A 36 -6.73 16.60 14.74
N ARG A 37 -7.40 15.45 14.58
CA ARG A 37 -8.87 15.36 14.49
C ARG A 37 -9.46 16.18 13.34
N LEU A 38 -8.77 16.22 12.20
CA LEU A 38 -9.17 16.98 11.01
C LEU A 38 -9.69 16.03 9.93
N PRO A 39 -11.03 15.89 9.78
CA PRO A 39 -11.62 14.93 8.85
C PRO A 39 -11.14 15.13 7.41
N LEU A 40 -11.00 16.39 6.99
CA LEU A 40 -10.56 16.78 5.65
C LEU A 40 -9.19 16.20 5.24
N LEU A 41 -8.28 16.02 6.20
CA LEU A 41 -6.97 15.41 5.99
C LEU A 41 -7.05 13.87 5.96
N THR A 42 -7.99 13.28 6.71
CA THR A 42 -8.20 11.83 6.73
C THR A 42 -8.94 11.31 5.49
N SER A 43 -9.89 12.08 4.95
CA SER A 43 -10.68 11.73 3.78
C SER A 43 -10.11 12.27 2.47
N LEU A 44 -9.09 13.14 2.54
CA LEU A 44 -8.53 13.83 1.38
C LEU A 44 -9.60 14.57 0.56
N GLY A 45 -10.65 15.05 1.22
CA GLY A 45 -11.82 15.69 0.60
C GLY A 45 -13.01 15.83 1.55
N THR A 46 -13.95 16.71 1.26
CA THR A 46 -15.07 17.05 2.16
C THR A 46 -16.17 15.99 2.26
N ASN A 47 -16.18 14.98 1.38
CA ASN A 47 -17.26 13.99 1.29
C ASN A 47 -16.79 12.56 0.97
N LEU A 48 -15.52 12.25 1.28
CA LEU A 48 -14.92 10.94 1.03
C LEU A 48 -14.80 10.14 2.33
N ILE A 49 -14.76 8.82 2.23
CA ILE A 49 -14.59 7.93 3.37
C ILE A 49 -13.19 8.16 3.96
N PRO A 50 -13.05 8.47 5.26
CA PRO A 50 -11.75 8.71 5.85
C PRO A 50 -10.92 7.42 5.80
N MET A 51 -9.67 7.60 5.38
CA MET A 51 -8.69 6.53 5.25
C MET A 51 -8.41 5.90 6.62
N ALA A 52 -8.45 4.57 6.71
CA ALA A 52 -8.16 3.88 7.97
C ALA A 52 -6.69 4.11 8.42
N PRO A 53 -6.42 4.23 9.74
CA PRO A 53 -5.06 4.45 10.25
C PRO A 53 -4.08 3.34 9.85
N SER A 54 -4.52 2.08 9.82
CA SER A 54 -3.74 0.94 9.33
C SER A 54 -3.31 1.10 7.86
N THR A 55 -4.22 1.55 6.99
CA THR A 55 -3.93 1.87 5.58
C THR A 55 -2.86 2.94 5.48
N ALA A 56 -2.99 4.01 6.27
CA ALA A 56 -2.06 5.14 6.26
C ALA A 56 -0.65 4.70 6.70
N LEU A 57 -0.57 3.85 7.73
CA LEU A 57 0.69 3.27 8.20
C LEU A 57 1.35 2.37 7.15
N LEU A 58 0.58 1.52 6.47
CA LEU A 58 1.10 0.68 5.37
C LEU A 58 1.62 1.51 4.20
N PHE A 59 0.94 2.61 3.85
CA PHE A 59 1.41 3.56 2.83
C PHE A 59 2.76 4.18 3.19
N ILE A 60 2.93 4.63 4.43
CA ILE A 60 4.20 5.17 4.91
C ILE A 60 5.30 4.11 4.86
N LEU A 61 5.04 2.92 5.42
CA LEU A 61 6.04 1.86 5.51
C LEU A 61 6.49 1.39 4.13
N LEU A 62 5.56 1.05 3.24
CA LEU A 62 5.90 0.59 1.89
C LEU A 62 6.52 1.71 1.04
N GLY A 63 5.96 2.93 1.11
CA GLY A 63 6.52 4.09 0.40
C GLY A 63 7.96 4.39 0.85
N ALA A 64 8.22 4.40 2.16
CA ALA A 64 9.57 4.59 2.70
C ALA A 64 10.52 3.45 2.29
N ALA A 65 10.06 2.19 2.30
CA ALA A 65 10.88 1.05 1.90
C ALA A 65 11.26 1.10 0.41
N VAL A 66 10.33 1.48 -0.48
CA VAL A 66 10.59 1.65 -1.91
C VAL A 66 11.52 2.84 -2.15
N PHE A 67 11.25 3.99 -1.51
CA PHE A 67 12.07 5.18 -1.63
C PHE A 67 13.51 4.92 -1.15
N ALA A 68 13.68 4.26 0.00
CA ALA A 68 14.98 3.91 0.55
C ALA A 68 15.76 2.97 -0.38
N ARG A 69 15.11 1.95 -0.98
CA ARG A 69 15.77 1.07 -1.96
C ARG A 69 16.23 1.79 -3.21
N SER A 70 15.42 2.72 -3.73
CA SER A 70 15.79 3.47 -4.94
C SER A 70 16.84 4.55 -4.67
N ARG A 71 16.80 5.25 -3.53
CA ARG A 71 17.76 6.32 -3.20
C ARG A 71 19.07 5.85 -2.60
N LEU A 72 19.01 4.92 -1.64
CA LEU A 72 20.17 4.49 -0.85
C LEU A 72 20.83 3.23 -1.46
N GLY A 73 20.27 2.71 -2.55
CA GLY A 73 20.75 1.53 -3.25
C GLY A 73 20.54 0.22 -2.47
N GLU A 74 21.18 -0.84 -2.95
CA GLU A 74 21.04 -2.22 -2.46
C GLU A 74 22.00 -2.55 -1.30
N SER A 75 22.18 -1.62 -0.35
CA SER A 75 22.93 -1.93 0.86
C SER A 75 22.26 -3.06 1.65
N LEU A 76 23.06 -3.91 2.32
CA LEU A 76 22.54 -5.05 3.08
C LEU A 76 21.51 -4.64 4.15
N THR A 77 21.72 -3.48 4.78
CA THR A 77 20.82 -2.92 5.80
C THR A 77 19.49 -2.50 5.18
N VAL A 78 19.51 -1.71 4.11
CA VAL A 78 18.28 -1.26 3.41
C VAL A 78 17.51 -2.47 2.89
N ARG A 79 18.20 -3.48 2.35
CA ARG A 79 17.58 -4.71 1.86
C ARG A 79 16.93 -5.54 2.97
N ARG A 80 17.56 -5.61 4.16
CA ARG A 80 16.96 -6.27 5.34
C ARG A 80 15.74 -5.51 5.83
N ILE A 81 15.84 -4.20 6.01
CA ILE A 81 14.71 -3.37 6.48
C ILE A 81 13.54 -3.48 5.50
N ALA A 82 13.79 -3.30 4.20
CA ALA A 82 12.78 -3.46 3.17
C ALA A 82 12.12 -4.85 3.20
N PHE A 83 12.89 -5.91 3.47
CA PHE A 83 12.34 -7.25 3.62
C PHE A 83 11.42 -7.37 4.83
N PHE A 84 11.85 -6.89 6.00
CA PHE A 84 11.02 -6.93 7.20
C PHE A 84 9.74 -6.12 6.98
N VAL A 85 9.83 -4.95 6.35
CA VAL A 85 8.67 -4.13 5.97
C VAL A 85 7.74 -4.87 5.02
N GLY A 86 8.28 -5.52 3.97
CA GLY A 86 7.47 -6.29 3.02
C GLY A 86 6.78 -7.49 3.68
N VAL A 87 7.49 -8.25 4.52
CA VAL A 87 6.90 -9.38 5.27
C VAL A 87 5.83 -8.89 6.23
N LEU A 88 6.09 -7.81 6.97
CA LEU A 88 5.12 -7.22 7.88
C LEU A 88 3.89 -6.73 7.11
N GLY A 89 4.07 -6.10 5.95
CA GLY A 89 2.99 -5.68 5.05
C GLY A 89 2.13 -6.85 4.59
N VAL A 90 2.73 -7.98 4.20
CA VAL A 90 1.99 -9.20 3.86
C VAL A 90 1.21 -9.72 5.07
N LEU A 91 1.84 -9.82 6.24
CA LEU A 91 1.19 -10.36 7.44
C LEU A 91 0.01 -9.50 7.87
N VAL A 92 0.20 -8.18 7.97
CA VAL A 92 -0.85 -7.23 8.32
C VAL A 92 -1.98 -7.32 7.28
N ALA A 93 -1.67 -7.24 5.99
CA ALA A 93 -2.67 -7.30 4.94
C ALA A 93 -3.44 -8.63 4.93
N LEU A 94 -2.78 -9.76 5.22
CA LEU A 94 -3.41 -11.08 5.28
C LEU A 94 -4.35 -11.20 6.50
N VAL A 95 -3.91 -10.73 7.67
CA VAL A 95 -4.74 -10.71 8.87
C VAL A 95 -5.98 -9.85 8.62
N LEU A 96 -5.79 -8.61 8.14
CA LEU A 96 -6.88 -7.69 7.86
C LEU A 96 -7.83 -8.21 6.76
N LEU A 97 -7.30 -8.84 5.72
CA LEU A 97 -8.11 -9.48 4.69
C LEU A 97 -8.95 -10.62 5.27
N SER A 98 -8.36 -11.47 6.11
CA SER A 98 -9.05 -12.61 6.71
C SER A 98 -10.15 -12.18 7.67
N THR A 99 -9.92 -11.15 8.47
CA THR A 99 -10.86 -10.65 9.46
C THR A 99 -11.98 -9.87 8.79
N SER A 100 -11.63 -9.04 7.79
CA SER A 100 -12.59 -8.29 6.98
C SER A 100 -13.49 -9.22 6.15
N ALA A 101 -12.96 -10.34 5.63
CA ALA A 101 -13.76 -11.37 4.95
C ALA A 101 -14.75 -12.10 5.88
N GLN A 102 -14.48 -12.12 7.18
CA GLN A 102 -15.38 -12.65 8.21
C GLN A 102 -16.34 -11.58 8.76
N GLY A 103 -16.27 -10.34 8.28
CA GLY A 103 -17.03 -9.21 8.82
C GLY A 103 -16.58 -8.76 10.22
N ILE A 104 -15.38 -9.17 10.64
CA ILE A 104 -14.80 -8.85 11.95
C ILE A 104 -13.88 -7.64 11.78
N TYR A 105 -14.23 -6.55 12.45
CA TYR A 105 -13.48 -5.30 12.43
C TYR A 105 -12.57 -5.21 13.67
N LEU A 106 -11.24 -5.21 13.48
CA LEU A 106 -10.32 -5.14 14.61
C LEU A 106 -10.14 -3.71 15.11
N GLU A 107 -10.25 -3.51 16.42
CA GLU A 107 -9.91 -2.21 17.04
C GLU A 107 -8.44 -1.83 16.85
N ALA A 108 -7.56 -2.83 16.71
CA ALA A 108 -6.14 -2.63 16.41
C ALA A 108 -5.90 -1.87 15.09
N GLU A 109 -6.82 -1.94 14.12
CA GLU A 109 -6.75 -1.18 12.87
C GLU A 109 -6.81 0.34 13.09
N ARG A 110 -7.44 0.73 14.19
CA ARG A 110 -7.60 2.14 14.56
C ARG A 110 -6.36 2.69 15.25
N LEU A 111 -5.35 1.86 15.57
CA LEU A 111 -4.11 2.26 16.25
C LEU A 111 -4.34 3.08 17.54
N GLY A 112 -5.49 2.88 18.20
CA GLY A 112 -5.90 3.65 19.38
C GLY A 112 -6.49 5.04 19.10
N PHE A 113 -6.67 5.43 17.84
CA PHE A 113 -7.34 6.69 17.49
C PHE A 113 -8.86 6.59 17.71
N PRO A 114 -9.48 7.58 18.39
CA PRO A 114 -10.92 7.62 18.59
C PRO A 114 -11.64 7.92 17.27
N VAL A 115 -12.71 7.18 16.96
CA VAL A 115 -13.53 7.44 15.77
C VAL A 115 -14.31 8.74 15.96
N ILE A 116 -14.08 9.72 15.10
CA ILE A 116 -14.62 11.08 15.26
C ILE A 116 -15.99 11.24 14.61
N ALA A 117 -16.35 10.37 13.66
CA ALA A 117 -17.66 10.45 13.03
C ALA A 117 -18.11 9.07 12.51
N THR A 118 -19.19 8.55 13.08
CA THR A 118 -20.11 7.70 12.33
C THR A 118 -20.78 8.55 11.25
N LEU A 119 -20.11 8.71 10.10
CA LEU A 119 -20.78 9.17 8.90
C LEU A 119 -21.69 8.03 8.43
N ALA A 120 -23.00 8.17 8.65
CA ALA A 120 -24.05 7.38 8.03
C ALA A 120 -24.01 5.84 8.25
N GLN A 121 -23.85 5.36 9.49
CA GLN A 121 -24.05 3.93 9.88
C GLN A 121 -23.11 2.91 9.20
N VAL A 122 -22.12 3.36 8.41
CA VAL A 122 -21.07 2.51 7.85
C VAL A 122 -19.93 2.40 8.87
N PRO A 123 -19.30 1.21 9.07
CA PRO A 123 -18.14 1.07 9.95
C PRO A 123 -16.95 1.89 9.43
N VAL A 124 -16.84 3.14 9.87
CA VAL A 124 -15.78 4.07 9.45
C VAL A 124 -14.47 3.77 10.21
N GLY A 125 -13.32 3.86 9.53
CA GLY A 125 -12.00 3.65 10.13
C GLY A 125 -11.46 2.22 10.06
N HIS A 126 -12.11 1.36 9.27
CA HIS A 126 -11.63 0.02 8.96
C HIS A 126 -11.17 -0.09 7.51
N MET A 127 -10.18 -0.95 7.29
CA MET A 127 -9.66 -1.18 5.95
C MET A 127 -10.62 -2.10 5.20
N SER A 128 -11.04 -1.70 3.99
CA SER A 128 -11.89 -2.58 3.17
C SER A 128 -11.14 -3.90 2.85
N PRO A 129 -11.84 -5.03 2.66
CA PRO A 129 -11.18 -6.30 2.30
C PRO A 129 -10.36 -6.14 1.03
N LEU A 130 -10.87 -5.31 0.14
CA LEU A 130 -10.29 -5.05 -1.16
C LEU A 130 -9.01 -4.22 -1.08
N THR A 131 -8.99 -3.18 -0.23
CA THR A 131 -7.75 -2.44 0.06
C THR A 131 -6.71 -3.37 0.67
N SER A 132 -7.12 -4.30 1.54
CA SER A 132 -6.25 -5.32 2.15
C SER A 132 -5.64 -6.26 1.10
N LEU A 133 -6.44 -6.72 0.15
CA LEU A 133 -5.95 -7.51 -0.97
C LEU A 133 -4.90 -6.74 -1.80
N SER A 134 -5.16 -5.47 -2.11
CA SER A 134 -4.20 -4.65 -2.85
C SER A 134 -2.87 -4.49 -2.11
N PHE A 135 -2.90 -4.21 -0.80
CA PHE A 135 -1.68 -4.12 0.01
C PHE A 135 -0.92 -5.45 0.11
N LEU A 136 -1.64 -6.57 0.22
CA LEU A 136 -1.05 -7.90 0.21
C LEU A 136 -0.28 -8.13 -1.09
N LEU A 137 -0.88 -7.80 -2.23
CA LEU A 137 -0.26 -8.03 -3.53
C LEU A 137 0.91 -7.09 -3.81
N VAL A 138 0.81 -5.82 -3.40
CA VAL A 138 1.95 -4.87 -3.47
C VAL A 138 3.11 -5.35 -2.61
N SER A 139 2.82 -5.82 -1.38
CA SER A 139 3.86 -6.33 -0.48
C SER A 139 4.53 -7.61 -1.03
N LEU A 140 3.75 -8.51 -1.63
CA LEU A 140 4.28 -9.70 -2.32
C LEU A 140 5.15 -9.33 -3.52
N SER A 141 4.69 -8.37 -4.34
CA SER A 141 5.43 -7.88 -5.51
C SER A 141 6.76 -7.25 -5.10
N PHE A 142 6.74 -6.44 -4.04
CA PHE A 142 7.95 -5.84 -3.47
C PHE A 142 8.94 -6.88 -2.94
N LEU A 143 8.45 -7.97 -2.34
CA LEU A 143 9.27 -9.08 -1.87
C LEU A 143 9.86 -9.93 -3.02
N ALA A 144 9.14 -10.01 -4.14
CA ALA A 144 9.55 -10.73 -5.34
C ALA A 144 10.64 -10.00 -6.15
N LEU A 145 10.73 -8.68 -6.03
CA LEU A 145 11.80 -7.81 -6.60
C LEU A 145 13.20 -8.04 -5.98
N ARG A 146 13.45 -9.22 -5.40
CA ARG A 146 14.77 -9.60 -4.90
C ARG A 146 15.61 -10.15 -6.05
N PRO A 147 16.84 -9.64 -6.27
CA PRO A 147 17.84 -10.37 -7.06
C PRO A 147 18.16 -11.64 -6.27
N ALA A 148 17.53 -12.73 -6.67
CA ALA A 148 17.75 -14.04 -6.13
C ALA A 148 18.88 -14.70 -6.93
N PRO A 149 19.91 -15.27 -6.27
CA PRO A 149 20.85 -16.13 -6.95
C PRO A 149 20.07 -17.32 -7.50
N LYS A 150 19.92 -17.38 -8.83
CA LYS A 150 19.19 -18.43 -9.57
C LYS A 150 17.76 -18.70 -9.06
N SER A 151 16.88 -17.70 -8.99
CA SER A 151 15.45 -17.97 -8.72
C SER A 151 14.80 -18.73 -9.88
N LYS A 152 14.12 -19.83 -9.55
CA LYS A 152 13.29 -20.59 -10.47
C LYS A 152 12.24 -19.67 -11.14
N PRO A 153 12.04 -19.73 -12.47
CA PRO A 153 11.22 -18.79 -13.23
C PRO A 153 9.75 -18.72 -12.76
N TRP A 154 9.22 -19.79 -12.17
CA TRP A 154 7.85 -19.83 -11.63
C TRP A 154 7.58 -18.76 -10.56
N ARG A 155 8.61 -18.31 -9.81
CA ARG A 155 8.47 -17.30 -8.75
C ARG A 155 8.30 -15.89 -9.33
N GLN A 156 8.92 -15.60 -10.48
CA GLN A 156 8.74 -14.34 -11.21
C GLN A 156 7.40 -14.33 -11.94
N VAL A 157 7.02 -15.44 -12.55
CA VAL A 157 5.69 -15.60 -13.18
C VAL A 157 4.57 -15.46 -12.14
N ALA A 158 4.74 -16.04 -10.95
CA ALA A 158 3.78 -15.87 -9.85
C ALA A 158 3.68 -14.41 -9.39
N ALA A 159 4.80 -13.70 -9.29
CA ALA A 159 4.81 -12.28 -8.93
C ALA A 159 4.18 -11.40 -10.01
N LEU A 160 4.44 -11.69 -11.29
CA LEU A 160 3.85 -10.98 -12.42
C LEU A 160 2.35 -11.27 -12.54
N GLY A 161 1.96 -12.53 -12.31
CA GLY A 161 0.56 -12.94 -12.24
C GLY A 161 -0.16 -12.24 -11.09
N ALA A 162 0.44 -12.17 -9.90
CA ALA A 162 -0.08 -11.42 -8.77
C ALA A 162 -0.24 -9.93 -9.10
N ALA A 163 0.79 -9.30 -9.69
CA ALA A 163 0.78 -7.90 -10.14
C ALA A 163 -0.33 -7.61 -11.16
N PHE A 164 -0.50 -8.50 -12.15
CA PHE A 164 -1.57 -8.42 -13.14
C PHE A 164 -2.95 -8.54 -12.48
N LEU A 165 -3.10 -9.48 -11.53
CA LEU A 165 -4.36 -9.68 -10.80
C LEU A 165 -4.74 -8.45 -9.96
N VAL A 166 -3.78 -7.78 -9.31
CA VAL A 166 -4.05 -6.51 -8.60
C VAL A 166 -4.54 -5.45 -9.56
N THR A 167 -3.86 -5.34 -10.70
CA THR A 167 -4.11 -4.27 -11.66
C THR A 167 -5.47 -4.46 -12.30
N ALA A 168 -5.81 -5.70 -12.67
CA ALA A 168 -7.13 -6.08 -13.15
C ALA A 168 -8.22 -5.84 -12.11
N ALA A 169 -8.00 -6.23 -10.85
CA ALA A 169 -8.96 -5.99 -9.77
C ALA A 169 -9.19 -4.48 -9.54
N ASN A 170 -8.11 -3.69 -9.41
CA ASN A 170 -8.17 -2.22 -9.31
C ASN A 170 -8.87 -1.58 -10.51
N PHE A 171 -8.64 -2.07 -11.72
CA PHE A 171 -9.32 -1.57 -12.92
C PHE A 171 -10.83 -1.83 -12.88
N VAL A 172 -11.24 -3.04 -12.47
CA VAL A 172 -12.67 -3.40 -12.31
C VAL A 172 -13.33 -2.52 -11.24
N LEU A 173 -12.62 -2.19 -10.17
CA LEU A 173 -13.14 -1.32 -9.11
C LEU A 173 -13.30 0.12 -9.52
N VAL A 174 -12.31 0.66 -10.25
CA VAL A 174 -12.41 2.00 -10.82
C VAL A 174 -13.62 2.05 -11.76
N LEU A 175 -13.84 1.01 -12.58
CA LEU A 175 -15.04 0.90 -13.40
C LEU A 175 -16.32 0.82 -12.56
N ALA A 176 -16.38 -0.04 -11.55
CA ALA A 176 -17.56 -0.19 -10.71
C ALA A 176 -17.91 1.11 -9.94
N TYR A 177 -16.89 1.83 -9.46
CA TYR A 177 -17.06 3.17 -8.88
C TYR A 177 -17.57 4.18 -9.91
N PHE A 178 -17.06 4.14 -11.15
CA PHE A 178 -17.51 5.01 -12.23
C PHE A 178 -18.96 4.73 -12.65
N PHE A 179 -19.39 3.47 -12.55
CA PHE A 179 -20.76 3.03 -12.83
C PHE A 179 -21.71 3.17 -11.62
N GLY A 180 -21.24 3.68 -10.48
CA GLY A 180 -22.08 3.93 -9.30
C GLY A 180 -22.66 2.67 -8.66
N LEU A 181 -22.06 1.50 -8.92
CA LEU A 181 -22.45 0.26 -8.26
C LEU A 181 -22.04 0.35 -6.77
N PRO A 182 -22.94 -0.02 -5.82
CA PRO A 182 -22.57 -0.07 -4.42
C PRO A 182 -21.49 -1.13 -4.23
N LEU A 183 -20.28 -0.65 -3.90
CA LEU A 183 -19.10 -1.44 -3.54
C LEU A 183 -18.95 -1.51 -2.02
#